data_AF-A0A5M3YY47-F1
#
_entry.id   AF-A0A5M3YY47-F1
#
_cell.length_a   1.000
_cell.length_b   1.000
_cell.length_c   1.000
_cell.angle_alpha   90.00
_cell.angle_beta   90.00
_cell.angle_gamma   90.00
#
_symmetry.space_group_name_H-M   'P 1'
#
loop_
_entity.id
_entity.type
_entity.pdbx_description
1 polymer ?
#
loop_
_entity_poly.entity_id
_entity_poly.type
_entity_poly.pdbx_seq_one_letter_code
_entity_poly.pdbx_strand_id
1 'polypeptide(L)'
;MKNATQPPSIEQHQHQPNDVSPPPQYDLVARARNFLLEYGGFPPNQEFRLDLLLKLGTMIDEIESHRSIHQELRELRAENANLRSNARLRGVSSSLPASYLPPILPSPAGAEGEKSWDRIVTDLL
;
A
#
# COMPACT_ATOMS: atom_id res chain seq x y z
N MET A 1 -2.37 51.55 47.78
CA MET A 1 -1.74 50.21 47.69
C MET A 1 -2.84 49.25 47.29
N LYS A 2 -2.73 48.68 46.09
CA LYS A 2 -3.80 47.91 45.43
C LYS A 2 -3.46 46.43 45.58
N ASN A 3 -4.34 45.66 46.23
CA ASN A 3 -4.30 44.20 46.18
C ASN A 3 -5.75 43.71 46.17
N ALA A 4 -6.21 43.27 45.00
CA ALA A 4 -7.39 42.44 44.86
C ALA A 4 -7.00 41.34 43.87
N THR A 5 -6.64 40.19 44.43
CA THR A 5 -6.28 38.97 43.73
C THR A 5 -7.49 38.47 42.95
N GLN A 6 -7.36 38.48 41.63
CA GLN A 6 -8.30 37.89 40.68
C GLN A 6 -8.25 36.36 40.83
N PRO A 7 -9.39 35.65 40.97
CA PRO A 7 -9.38 34.19 40.96
C PRO A 7 -9.07 33.68 39.55
N PRO A 8 -8.42 32.52 39.39
CA PRO A 8 -8.14 31.97 38.07
C PRO A 8 -9.47 31.53 37.44
N SER A 9 -9.78 32.11 36.28
CA SER A 9 -10.81 31.61 35.38
C SER A 9 -10.46 30.17 35.03
N ILE A 10 -11.29 29.24 35.48
CA ILE A 10 -11.26 27.85 35.04
C ILE A 10 -11.54 27.89 33.53
N GLU A 11 -10.50 27.74 32.72
CA GLU A 11 -10.62 27.43 31.31
C GLU A 11 -11.44 26.14 31.20
N GLN A 12 -12.72 26.34 30.87
CA GLN A 12 -13.57 25.32 30.31
C GLN A 12 -12.85 24.82 29.06
N HIS A 13 -12.12 23.72 29.21
CA HIS A 13 -11.67 22.93 28.10
C HIS A 13 -12.94 22.48 27.38
N GLN A 14 -13.28 23.21 26.32
CA GLN A 14 -14.22 22.75 25.32
C GLN A 14 -13.70 21.39 24.86
N HIS A 15 -14.41 20.34 25.26
CA HIS A 15 -14.31 19.04 24.63
C HIS A 15 -14.60 19.28 23.15
N GLN A 16 -13.56 19.20 22.31
CA GLN A 16 -13.74 18.92 20.90
C GLN A 16 -14.70 17.72 20.81
N PRO A 17 -15.79 17.81 20.02
CA PRO A 17 -16.61 16.64 19.79
C PRO A 17 -15.69 15.60 19.14
N ASN A 18 -15.60 14.46 19.80
CA ASN A 18 -14.84 13.29 19.39
C ASN A 18 -14.80 13.19 17.86
N ASP A 19 -13.60 13.22 17.30
CA ASP A 19 -13.32 12.78 15.92
C ASP A 19 -13.47 11.25 15.89
N VAL A 20 -14.69 10.78 16.13
CA VAL A 20 -15.06 9.37 15.98
C VAL A 20 -15.08 9.16 14.49
N SER A 21 -13.94 8.70 13.96
CA SER A 21 -13.91 8.11 12.63
C SER A 21 -15.07 7.12 12.58
N PRO A 22 -16.06 7.33 11.69
CA PRO A 22 -17.22 6.48 11.65
C PRO A 22 -16.75 5.03 11.44
N PRO A 23 -17.46 4.04 12.00
CA PRO A 23 -17.06 2.65 11.84
C PRO A 23 -16.84 2.35 10.35
N PRO A 24 -15.88 1.50 9.97
CA PRO A 24 -15.47 1.32 8.56
C PRO A 24 -16.64 0.96 7.64
N GLN A 25 -17.69 0.33 8.18
CA GLN A 25 -18.92 0.01 7.46
C GLN A 25 -19.78 1.23 7.11
N TYR A 26 -19.77 2.27 7.95
CA TYR A 26 -20.49 3.52 7.67
C TYR A 26 -19.81 4.31 6.54
N ASP A 27 -18.47 4.28 6.47
CA ASP A 27 -17.74 4.85 5.33
C ASP A 27 -18.08 4.14 4.01
N LEU A 28 -18.08 2.79 4.02
CA LEU A 28 -18.46 1.97 2.86
C LEU A 28 -19.87 2.32 2.33
N VAL A 29 -20.85 2.40 3.23
CA VAL A 29 -22.24 2.69 2.88
C VAL A 29 -22.41 4.11 2.35
N ALA A 30 -21.78 5.10 3.01
CA ALA A 30 -21.83 6.49 2.57
C ALA A 30 -21.16 6.67 1.20
N ARG A 31 -19.99 6.06 1.00
CA ARG A 31 -19.24 6.06 -0.26
C ARG A 31 -20.05 5.45 -1.40
N ALA A 32 -20.62 4.26 -1.19
CA ALA A 32 -21.48 3.60 -2.17
C ALA A 32 -22.72 4.44 -2.52
N ARG A 33 -23.34 5.07 -1.52
CA ARG A 33 -24.49 5.95 -1.73
C ARG A 33 -24.11 7.16 -2.57
N ASN A 34 -23.01 7.83 -2.22
CA ASN A 34 -22.52 9.00 -2.96
C ASN A 34 -22.19 8.63 -4.41
N PHE A 35 -21.55 7.48 -4.62
CA PHE A 35 -21.27 6.95 -5.96
C PHE A 35 -22.55 6.76 -6.78
N LEU A 36 -23.60 6.15 -6.21
CA LEU A 36 -24.87 5.98 -6.91
C LEU A 36 -25.58 7.31 -7.20
N LEU A 37 -25.52 8.28 -6.28
CA LEU A 37 -26.11 9.59 -6.51
C LEU A 37 -25.39 10.37 -7.60
N GLU A 38 -24.06 10.31 -7.63
CA GLU A 38 -23.22 11.04 -8.58
C GLU A 38 -23.27 10.42 -9.98
N TYR A 39 -23.18 9.09 -10.09
CA TYR A 39 -23.03 8.40 -11.37
C TYR A 39 -24.28 7.64 -11.83
N GLY A 40 -25.22 7.37 -10.92
CA GLY A 40 -26.43 6.58 -11.19
C GLY A 40 -27.65 7.40 -11.63
N GLY A 41 -27.58 8.74 -11.58
CA GLY A 41 -28.69 9.61 -11.98
C GLY A 41 -29.92 9.53 -11.06
N PHE A 42 -29.74 9.04 -9.83
CA PHE A 42 -30.80 8.95 -8.84
C PHE A 42 -31.07 10.30 -8.16
N PRO A 43 -32.32 10.56 -7.73
CA PRO A 43 -32.62 11.76 -6.96
C PRO A 43 -31.89 11.77 -5.60
N PRO A 44 -31.58 12.94 -5.01
CA PRO A 44 -30.77 13.05 -3.79
C PRO A 44 -31.40 12.37 -2.55
N ASN A 45 -32.71 12.18 -2.58
CA ASN A 45 -33.49 11.55 -1.51
C ASN A 45 -33.79 10.07 -1.79
N GLN A 46 -33.16 9.48 -2.81
CA GLN A 46 -33.32 8.06 -3.10
C GLN A 46 -32.83 7.23 -1.91
N GLU A 47 -33.71 6.36 -1.42
CA GLU A 47 -33.34 5.30 -0.47
C GLU A 47 -32.83 4.09 -1.23
N PHE A 48 -31.70 3.55 -0.77
CA PHE A 48 -31.09 2.35 -1.31
C PHE A 48 -31.06 1.28 -0.22
N ARG A 49 -31.19 0.02 -0.63
CA ARG A 49 -31.09 -1.08 0.32
C ARG A 49 -29.68 -1.18 0.89
N LEU A 50 -29.58 -1.45 2.19
CA LEU A 50 -28.29 -1.53 2.90
C LEU A 50 -27.38 -2.64 2.34
N ASP A 51 -27.93 -3.79 1.96
CA ASP A 51 -27.15 -4.90 1.39
C ASP A 51 -26.51 -4.53 0.05
N LEU A 52 -27.22 -3.77 -0.79
CA LEU A 52 -26.69 -3.22 -2.03
C LEU A 52 -25.54 -2.25 -1.74
N LEU A 53 -25.74 -1.32 -0.80
CA LEU A 53 -24.73 -0.33 -0.44
C LEU A 53 -23.47 -0.96 0.13
N LEU A 54 -23.62 -1.97 0.99
CA LEU A 54 -22.48 -2.73 1.53
C LEU A 54 -21.72 -3.44 0.42
N LYS A 55 -22.41 -4.18 -0.45
CA LYS A 55 -21.76 -4.92 -1.54
C LYS A 55 -21.07 -4.00 -2.53
N LEU A 56 -21.70 -2.87 -2.87
CA LEU A 56 -21.11 -1.88 -3.76
C LEU A 56 -19.92 -1.19 -3.12
N GLY A 57 -20.02 -0.80 -1.84
CA GLY A 57 -18.91 -0.20 -1.10
C GLY A 57 -17.69 -1.10 -1.10
N THR A 58 -17.87 -2.40 -0.80
CA THR A 58 -16.77 -3.37 -0.85
C THR A 58 -16.16 -3.47 -2.24
N MET A 59 -16.97 -3.49 -3.30
CA MET A 59 -16.48 -3.55 -4.68
C MET A 59 -15.69 -2.30 -5.08
N ILE A 60 -16.14 -1.11 -4.63
CA ILE A 60 -15.41 0.14 -4.86
C ILE A 60 -14.02 0.07 -4.23
N ASP A 61 -13.93 -0.37 -2.97
CA ASP A 61 -12.66 -0.50 -2.25
C ASP A 61 -11.73 -1.55 -2.89
N GLU A 62 -12.28 -2.69 -3.33
CA GLU A 62 -11.51 -3.72 -4.04
C GLU A 62 -10.90 -3.18 -5.34
N ILE A 63 -11.67 -2.41 -6.12
CA ILE A 63 -11.19 -1.79 -7.36
C ILE A 63 -10.11 -0.75 -7.08
N GLU A 64 -10.28 0.09 -6.05
CA GLU A 64 -9.28 1.08 -5.63
C GLU A 64 -7.97 0.40 -5.20
N SER A 65 -8.08 -0.67 -4.43
CA SER A 65 -6.94 -1.50 -4.02
C SER A 65 -6.20 -2.08 -5.22
N HIS A 66 -6.92 -2.69 -6.17
CA HIS A 66 -6.32 -3.23 -7.40
C HIS A 66 -5.63 -2.13 -8.23
N ARG A 67 -6.23 -0.94 -8.32
CA ARG A 67 -5.62 0.20 -9.01
C ARG A 67 -4.31 0.63 -8.37
N SER A 68 -4.25 0.66 -7.04
CA SER A 68 -3.04 0.98 -6.28
C SER A 68 -1.93 -0.03 -6.57
N ILE A 69 -2.21 -1.33 -6.49
CA ILE A 69 -1.24 -2.40 -6.78
C ILE A 69 -0.71 -2.29 -8.20
N HIS A 70 -1.58 -2.05 -9.18
CA HIS A 70 -1.16 -1.89 -10.57
C HIS A 70 -0.28 -0.65 -10.80
N GLN A 71 -0.51 0.42 -10.03
CA GLN A 71 0.34 1.60 -10.06
C GLN A 71 1.73 1.29 -9.51
N GLU A 72 1.82 0.69 -8.32
CA GLU A 72 3.08 0.32 -7.69
C GLU A 72 3.91 -0.61 -8.60
N LEU A 73 3.26 -1.61 -9.23
CA LEU A 73 3.93 -2.50 -10.17
C LEU A 73 4.53 -1.76 -11.37
N ARG A 74 3.85 -0.73 -11.88
CA ARG A 74 4.38 0.09 -12.99
C ARG A 74 5.59 0.89 -12.54
N GLU A 75 5.52 1.48 -11.34
CA GLU A 75 6.61 2.26 -10.76
C GLU A 75 7.84 1.37 -10.53
N LEU A 76 7.67 0.19 -9.94
CA LEU A 76 8.75 -0.79 -9.75
C LEU A 76 9.37 -1.26 -11.07
N ARG A 77 8.55 -1.48 -12.11
CA ARG A 77 9.06 -1.85 -13.44
C ARG A 77 9.88 -0.71 -14.06
N ALA A 78 9.40 0.53 -13.93
CA ALA A 78 10.11 1.70 -14.42
C ALA A 78 11.44 1.90 -13.67
N GLU A 79 11.43 1.76 -12.34
CA GLU A 79 12.62 1.85 -11.51
C GLU A 79 13.62 0.74 -11.85
N ASN A 80 13.17 -0.51 -11.99
CA ASN A 80 14.05 -1.62 -12.36
C ASN A 80 14.70 -1.40 -13.74
N ALA A 81 13.95 -0.89 -14.72
CA ALA A 81 14.48 -0.51 -16.02
C ALA A 81 15.52 0.61 -15.92
N ASN A 82 15.27 1.62 -15.09
CA ASN A 82 16.21 2.71 -14.82
C ASN A 82 17.50 2.21 -14.15
N LEU A 83 17.38 1.36 -13.12
CA LEU A 83 18.51 0.73 -12.44
C LEU A 83 19.34 -0.12 -13.40
N ARG A 84 18.69 -0.91 -14.25
CA ARG A 84 19.37 -1.69 -15.30
C ARG A 84 20.09 -0.79 -16.30
N SER A 85 19.48 0.32 -16.71
CA SER A 85 20.12 1.31 -17.58
C SER A 85 21.36 1.91 -16.91
N ASN A 86 21.25 2.36 -15.66
CA ASN A 86 22.37 2.91 -14.89
C ASN A 86 23.48 1.89 -14.65
N ALA A 87 23.14 0.63 -14.38
CA ALA A 87 24.09 -0.47 -14.25
C ALA A 87 24.82 -0.73 -15.58
N ARG A 88 24.15 -0.62 -16.73
CA ARG A 88 24.80 -0.70 -18.05
C ARG A 88 25.76 0.46 -18.27
N LEU A 89 25.37 1.69 -17.94
CA LEU A 89 26.25 2.85 -18.06
C LEU A 89 27.51 2.73 -17.18
N ARG A 90 27.36 2.20 -15.96
CA ARG A 90 28.51 1.92 -15.06
C ARG A 90 29.32 0.69 -15.49
N GLY A 91 28.68 -0.36 -15.99
CA GLY A 91 29.33 -1.58 -16.48
C GLY A 91 30.11 -1.37 -17.78
N VAL A 92 29.69 -0.43 -18.62
CA VAL A 92 30.47 0.03 -19.79
C VAL A 92 31.68 0.89 -19.37
N SER A 93 31.67 1.46 -18.15
CA SER A 93 32.85 2.12 -17.57
C SER A 93 33.80 1.15 -16.84
N SER A 94 33.40 -0.11 -16.63
CA SER A 94 34.23 -1.16 -16.05
C SER A 94 34.56 -2.24 -17.07
N SER A 95 35.03 -1.86 -18.26
CA SER A 95 35.80 -2.78 -19.11
C SER A 95 37.21 -2.91 -18.52
N LEU A 96 37.31 -3.53 -17.35
CA LEU A 96 38.58 -4.11 -16.93
C LEU A 96 38.76 -5.41 -17.72
N PRO A 97 39.95 -5.67 -18.30
CA PRO A 97 40.16 -6.81 -19.18
C PRO A 97 39.94 -8.11 -18.41
N ALA A 98 39.15 -9.01 -19.01
CA ALA A 98 38.91 -10.36 -18.53
C ALA A 98 40.21 -11.17 -18.51
N SER A 99 40.94 -11.12 -17.40
CA SER A 99 41.97 -12.07 -17.01
C SER A 99 42.18 -11.88 -15.51
N TYR A 100 42.37 -12.99 -14.79
CA TYR A 100 42.49 -13.08 -13.32
C TYR A 100 41.18 -13.20 -12.54
N LEU A 101 40.44 -14.29 -12.77
CA LEU A 101 39.79 -14.99 -11.66
C LEU A 101 40.34 -16.43 -11.62
N PRO A 102 40.89 -16.91 -10.47
CA PRO A 102 41.28 -18.31 -10.33
C PRO A 102 40.03 -19.20 -10.23
N PRO A 103 40.10 -20.49 -10.63
CA PRO A 103 38.93 -21.35 -10.67
C PRO A 103 38.61 -21.84 -9.27
N ILE A 104 37.57 -21.31 -8.63
CA ILE A 104 37.00 -21.91 -7.42
C ILE A 104 35.49 -21.92 -7.56
N LEU A 105 34.99 -22.92 -8.27
CA LEU A 105 33.99 -23.87 -7.78
C LEU A 105 33.79 -24.95 -8.85
N PRO A 106 33.92 -26.24 -8.50
CA PRO A 106 33.76 -27.31 -9.47
C PRO A 106 32.31 -27.35 -9.93
N SER A 107 32.13 -27.35 -11.24
CA SER A 107 30.88 -27.80 -11.87
C SER A 107 30.66 -29.28 -11.53
N PRO A 108 29.55 -29.66 -10.87
CA PRO A 108 29.05 -31.02 -11.00
C PRO A 108 28.15 -31.05 -12.23
N ALA A 109 28.62 -31.77 -13.23
CA ALA A 109 27.79 -32.28 -14.29
C ALA A 109 26.61 -33.08 -13.71
N GLY A 110 25.42 -32.86 -14.27
CA GLY A 110 24.40 -33.90 -14.37
C GLY A 110 23.52 -34.17 -13.15
N ALA A 111 22.22 -34.19 -13.44
CA ALA A 111 21.13 -34.86 -12.75
C ALA A 111 20.60 -34.26 -11.43
N GLU A 112 19.26 -34.18 -11.39
CA GLU A 112 18.37 -33.97 -10.22
C GLU A 112 18.08 -32.52 -9.79
N GLY A 113 17.30 -31.83 -10.63
CA GLY A 113 16.71 -30.51 -10.37
C GLY A 113 15.47 -30.48 -9.48
N GLU A 114 15.33 -31.35 -8.47
CA GLU A 114 14.07 -31.44 -7.71
C GLU A 114 14.17 -31.33 -6.18
N LYS A 115 15.37 -31.15 -5.58
CA LYS A 115 15.55 -31.23 -4.11
C LYS A 115 16.19 -30.00 -3.42
N SER A 116 16.13 -28.83 -4.04
CA SER A 116 16.75 -27.63 -3.45
C SER A 116 15.85 -26.88 -2.46
N TRP A 117 14.52 -27.05 -2.51
CA TRP A 117 13.59 -26.33 -1.66
C TRP A 117 13.34 -26.97 -0.29
N ASP A 118 13.44 -28.31 -0.19
CA ASP A 118 13.24 -29.04 1.07
C ASP A 118 14.25 -28.63 2.17
N ARG A 119 15.49 -28.28 1.80
CA ARG A 119 16.53 -27.90 2.77
C ARG A 119 16.26 -26.56 3.46
N ILE A 120 15.62 -25.62 2.76
CA ILE A 120 15.32 -24.29 3.32
C ILE A 120 14.21 -24.42 4.38
N VAL A 121 13.27 -25.35 4.19
CA VAL A 121 12.15 -25.57 5.12
C VAL A 121 12.63 -26.29 6.39
N THR A 122 13.62 -27.18 6.30
CA THR A 122 14.12 -27.92 7.46
C THR A 122 15.02 -27.12 8.40
N ASP A 123 15.59 -26.00 7.96
CA ASP A 123 16.51 -25.18 8.78
C ASP A 123 15.78 -24.12 9.62
N LEU A 124 14.44 -24.09 9.56
CA LEU A 124 13.58 -23.14 10.29
C LEU A 124 12.80 -23.76 11.47
N LEU A 125 13.05 -25.03 11.79
CA LEU A 125 12.46 -25.79 12.89
C LEU A 125 13.53 -26.24 13.88
#